data_AF-A0A1H9S827-F1
#
_entry.id   AF-A0A1H9S827-F1
#
_cell.length_a   1.000
_cell.length_b   1.000
_cell.length_c   1.000
_cell.angle_alpha   90.00
_cell.angle_beta   90.00
_cell.angle_gamma   90.00
#
_symmetry.space_group_name_H-M   'P 1'
#
loop_
_entity.id
_entity.type
_entity.pdbx_description
1 polymer ?
#
loop_
_entity_poly.entity_id
_entity_poly.type
_entity_poly.pdbx_seq_one_letter_code
_entity_poly.pdbx_strand_id
1 'polypeptide(L)'
;MWSGDLNEIFSIMKENGEVSLIADDVQYDDVKDFIQNSDGRMPVRMSIVTTNPYIEIELSSRESSLYASSSSIEATGFFTKIDRVLSRCECKPKVFYKIIWVMAISLSLTYIPDDLIFEHLISNDLGLIYLVGKGLLGLVVIIWLIYVVIINLKFHSRVHLISKNMKKNFFREHIKIIGTSVISIVIGGIITHYLQNYL
;
A
#
# COMPACT_ATOMS: atom_id res chain seq x y z
N MET A 1 -4.40 -8.52 9.71
CA MET A 1 -3.58 -9.68 10.11
C MET A 1 -4.52 -10.67 10.77
N TRP A 2 -4.50 -11.94 10.37
CA TRP A 2 -5.48 -12.91 10.89
C TRP A 2 -5.01 -13.40 12.26
N SER A 3 -5.93 -13.79 13.14
CA SER A 3 -5.61 -14.29 14.50
C SER A 3 -4.62 -15.46 14.48
N GLY A 4 -4.65 -16.28 13.43
CA GLY A 4 -3.69 -17.36 13.22
C GLY A 4 -2.25 -16.87 13.00
N ASP A 5 -2.06 -15.83 12.19
CA ASP A 5 -0.73 -15.26 11.94
C ASP A 5 -0.16 -14.62 13.23
N LEU A 6 -1.03 -13.97 14.01
CA LEU A 6 -0.65 -13.35 15.29
C LEU A 6 -0.19 -14.40 16.30
N ASN A 7 -0.90 -15.53 16.38
CA ASN A 7 -0.50 -16.65 17.22
C ASN A 7 0.85 -17.25 16.79
N GLU A 8 1.09 -17.40 15.49
CA GLU A 8 2.37 -17.93 14.97
C GLU A 8 3.54 -17.00 15.27
N ILE A 9 3.36 -15.68 15.09
CA ILE A 9 4.38 -14.69 15.46
C ILE A 9 4.63 -14.72 16.97
N PHE A 10 3.56 -14.72 17.77
CA PHE A 10 3.65 -14.73 19.22
C PHE A 10 4.34 -16.00 19.75
N SER A 11 4.04 -17.17 19.17
CA SER A 11 4.71 -18.42 19.55
C SER A 11 6.20 -18.40 19.23
N ILE A 12 6.58 -17.91 18.05
CA ILE A 12 7.99 -17.78 17.65
C ILE A 12 8.73 -16.85 18.63
N MET A 13 8.12 -15.73 19.02
CA MET A 13 8.70 -14.81 20.01
C MET A 13 8.83 -15.43 21.39
N LYS A 14 7.82 -16.20 21.82
CA LYS A 14 7.78 -16.82 23.16
C LYS A 14 8.78 -17.96 23.33
N GLU A 15 9.14 -18.64 22.24
CA GLU A 15 10.22 -19.64 22.25
C GLU A 15 11.59 -19.05 22.61
N ASN A 16 11.77 -17.74 22.43
CA ASN A 16 13.08 -17.09 22.54
C ASN A 16 13.18 -16.08 23.68
N GLY A 17 12.11 -15.84 24.44
CA GLY A 17 12.13 -14.92 25.57
C GLY A 17 10.76 -14.60 26.13
N GLU A 18 10.74 -13.70 27.12
CA GLU A 18 9.51 -13.13 27.66
C GLU A 18 8.91 -12.14 26.66
N VAL A 19 7.67 -12.38 26.27
CA VAL A 19 6.96 -11.58 25.26
C VAL A 19 5.84 -10.80 25.92
N SER A 20 5.75 -9.52 25.58
CA SER A 20 4.63 -8.65 25.93
C SER A 20 3.89 -8.23 24.67
N LEU A 21 2.56 -8.37 24.70
CA LEU A 21 1.67 -7.84 23.67
C LEU A 21 1.06 -6.55 24.19
N ILE A 22 1.25 -5.44 23.49
CA ILE A 22 0.68 -4.14 23.87
C ILE A 22 -0.23 -3.70 22.74
N ALA A 23 -1.49 -3.37 23.02
CA ALA A 23 -2.42 -2.82 22.03
C ALA A 23 -3.16 -1.62 22.61
N ASP A 24 -3.11 -0.49 21.91
CA ASP A 24 -3.69 0.79 22.33
C ASP A 24 -3.38 1.14 23.80
N ASP A 25 -2.10 1.04 24.17
CA ASP A 25 -1.55 1.29 25.52
C ASP A 25 -2.00 0.30 26.62
N VAL A 26 -2.64 -0.82 26.25
CA VAL A 26 -3.02 -1.91 27.15
C VAL A 26 -2.10 -3.11 26.91
N GLN A 27 -1.47 -3.62 27.98
CA GLN A 27 -0.65 -4.83 27.92
C GLN A 27 -1.51 -6.08 28.14
N TYR A 28 -1.27 -7.10 27.34
CA TYR A 28 -1.93 -8.40 27.36
C TYR A 28 -0.89 -9.51 27.51
N ASP A 29 -1.23 -10.55 28.28
CA ASP A 29 -0.35 -11.69 28.54
C ASP A 29 -0.43 -12.76 27.44
N ASP A 30 -1.59 -12.86 26.77
CA ASP A 30 -1.86 -13.80 25.68
C ASP A 30 -2.64 -13.12 24.54
N VAL A 31 -2.47 -13.65 23.33
CA VAL A 31 -3.25 -13.30 22.15
C VAL A 31 -4.74 -13.60 22.37
N LYS A 32 -5.08 -14.65 23.13
CA LYS A 32 -6.48 -14.97 23.45
C LYS A 32 -7.16 -13.85 24.24
N ASP A 33 -6.47 -13.31 25.24
CA ASP A 33 -6.99 -12.23 26.07
C ASP A 33 -7.18 -10.96 25.24
N PHE A 34 -6.24 -10.68 24.34
CA PHE A 34 -6.39 -9.60 23.37
C PHE A 34 -7.62 -9.79 22.46
N ILE A 35 -7.82 -10.98 21.88
CA ILE A 35 -8.97 -11.25 21.00
C ILE A 35 -10.29 -11.10 21.75
N GLN A 36 -10.35 -11.57 23.00
CA GLN A 36 -11.56 -11.49 23.81
C GLN A 36 -11.89 -10.05 24.22
N ASN A 37 -10.90 -9.25 24.58
CA ASN A 37 -11.10 -7.86 25.02
C ASN A 37 -11.26 -6.85 23.87
N SER A 38 -10.80 -7.19 22.67
CA SER A 38 -10.88 -6.31 21.51
C SER A 38 -12.25 -6.30 20.83
N ASP A 39 -13.18 -7.22 21.16
CA ASP A 39 -14.50 -7.36 20.51
C ASP A 39 -14.41 -7.42 18.97
N GLY A 40 -13.32 -7.98 18.44
CA GLY A 40 -13.05 -8.02 17.00
C GLY A 40 -12.68 -6.67 16.37
N ARG A 41 -12.51 -5.61 17.17
CA ARG A 41 -11.97 -4.32 16.70
C ARG A 41 -10.47 -4.43 16.48
N MET A 42 -10.01 -3.86 15.38
CA MET A 42 -8.57 -3.78 15.10
C MET A 42 -8.00 -2.58 15.87
N PRO A 43 -6.97 -2.77 16.70
CA PRO A 43 -6.36 -1.68 17.46
C PRO A 43 -5.69 -0.67 16.52
N VAL A 44 -5.60 0.58 16.97
CA VAL A 44 -4.94 1.64 16.21
C VAL A 44 -3.44 1.37 16.13
N ARG A 45 -2.86 0.94 17.26
CA ARG A 45 -1.47 0.52 17.39
C ARG A 45 -1.39 -0.76 18.22
N MET A 46 -0.57 -1.69 17.75
CA MET A 46 -0.20 -2.90 18.47
C MET A 46 1.32 -3.03 18.41
N SER A 47 1.96 -3.38 19.51
CA SER A 47 3.36 -3.76 19.54
C SER A 47 3.53 -5.12 20.22
N ILE A 48 4.41 -5.94 19.66
CA ILE A 48 4.83 -7.20 20.27
C ILE A 48 6.30 -7.06 20.60
N VAL A 49 6.66 -7.11 21.87
CA VAL A 49 8.02 -6.82 22.35
C VAL A 49 8.58 -8.04 23.08
N THR A 50 9.80 -8.43 22.72
CA THR A 50 10.61 -9.37 23.49
C THR A 50 11.90 -8.66 23.93
N THR A 51 12.36 -8.91 25.16
CA THR A 51 13.45 -8.12 25.78
C THR A 51 14.83 -8.73 25.54
N ASN A 52 14.92 -10.04 25.34
CA ASN A 52 16.20 -10.73 25.19
C ASN A 52 16.08 -11.92 24.22
N PRO A 53 16.52 -11.79 22.95
CA PRO A 53 17.09 -10.58 22.33
C PRO A 53 16.04 -9.48 22.11
N TYR A 54 16.41 -8.20 22.19
CA TYR A 54 15.43 -7.11 21.98
C TYR A 54 14.87 -7.11 20.57
N ILE A 55 13.56 -7.38 20.44
CA ILE A 55 12.83 -7.41 19.16
C ILE A 55 11.43 -6.86 19.40
N GLU A 56 11.03 -5.92 18.55
CA GLU A 56 9.77 -5.20 18.66
C GLU A 56 9.10 -5.18 17.29
N ILE A 57 7.87 -5.68 17.23
CA ILE A 57 7.02 -5.65 16.05
C ILE A 57 5.95 -4.61 16.30
N GLU A 58 6.04 -3.44 15.66
CA GLU A 58 4.95 -2.48 15.65
C GLU A 58 4.02 -2.77 14.47
N LEU A 59 2.74 -2.96 14.76
CA LEU A 59 1.66 -3.16 13.82
C LEU A 59 0.70 -1.98 13.96
N SER A 60 0.47 -1.28 12.86
CA SER A 60 -0.56 -0.25 12.75
C SER A 60 -1.47 -0.56 11.56
N SER A 61 -2.59 0.16 11.48
CA SER A 61 -3.51 0.05 10.34
C SER A 61 -2.88 0.34 8.97
N ARG A 62 -1.72 1.02 8.92
CA ARG A 62 -1.10 1.48 7.68
C ARG A 62 0.30 0.92 7.44
N GLU A 63 1.01 0.59 8.51
CA GLU A 63 2.43 0.28 8.47
C GLU A 63 2.73 -0.81 9.50
N SER A 64 3.65 -1.72 9.14
CA SER A 64 4.25 -2.69 10.04
C SER A 64 5.75 -2.46 10.07
N SER A 65 6.32 -2.35 11.27
CA SER A 65 7.74 -2.12 11.47
C SER A 65 8.30 -3.22 12.37
N LEU A 66 9.43 -3.80 11.97
CA LEU A 66 10.16 -4.80 12.74
C LEU A 66 11.48 -4.19 13.18
N TYR A 67 11.65 -4.04 14.49
CA TYR A 67 12.86 -3.55 15.13
C TYR A 67 13.58 -4.73 15.79
N ALA A 68 14.88 -4.83 15.59
CA ALA A 68 15.71 -5.83 16.23
C ALA A 68 17.03 -5.20 16.67
N SER A 69 17.57 -5.65 17.79
CA SER A 69 18.92 -5.26 18.20
C SER A 69 19.95 -5.76 17.19
N SER A 70 20.81 -4.88 16.67
CA SER A 70 21.87 -5.25 15.72
C SER A 70 23.08 -5.89 16.38
N SER A 71 23.13 -5.96 17.71
CA SER A 71 24.31 -6.38 18.46
C SER A 71 24.44 -7.90 18.65
N SER A 72 23.40 -8.70 18.36
CA SER A 72 23.44 -10.15 18.52
C SER A 72 23.12 -10.91 17.24
N ILE A 73 23.88 -11.98 16.98
CA ILE A 73 23.66 -12.91 15.86
C ILE A 73 22.28 -13.58 15.99
N GLU A 74 21.87 -13.87 17.23
CA GLU A 74 20.56 -14.44 17.56
C GLU A 74 19.41 -13.55 17.08
N ALA A 75 19.50 -12.23 17.29
CA ALA A 75 18.49 -11.28 16.82
C ALA A 75 18.38 -11.27 15.29
N THR A 76 19.49 -11.46 14.57
CA THR A 76 19.49 -11.53 13.10
C THR A 76 18.81 -12.81 12.60
N GLY A 77 19.12 -13.96 13.22
CA GLY A 77 18.44 -15.22 12.91
C GLY A 77 16.94 -15.14 13.18
N PHE A 78 16.56 -14.49 14.28
CA PHE A 78 15.17 -14.28 14.65
C PHE A 78 14.43 -13.35 13.68
N PHE A 79 15.08 -12.25 13.28
CA PHE A 79 14.56 -11.32 12.27
C PHE A 79 14.19 -12.06 10.99
N THR A 80 15.07 -12.93 10.47
CA THR A 80 14.79 -13.68 9.23
C THR A 80 13.62 -14.65 9.36
N LYS A 81 13.39 -15.23 10.55
CA LYS A 81 12.22 -16.09 10.81
C LYS A 81 10.92 -15.28 10.78
N ILE A 82 10.88 -14.13 11.47
CA ILE A 82 9.71 -13.26 11.45
C ILE A 82 9.46 -12.70 10.05
N ASP A 83 10.50 -12.23 9.37
CA ASP A 83 10.40 -11.71 8.02
C ASP A 83 9.79 -12.74 7.06
N ARG A 84 10.11 -14.03 7.23
CA ARG A 84 9.50 -15.12 6.48
C ARG A 84 8.00 -15.31 6.78
N VAL A 85 7.57 -15.13 8.02
CA VAL A 85 6.14 -15.19 8.39
C VAL A 85 5.41 -13.98 7.84
N LEU A 86 5.94 -12.77 8.06
CA LEU A 86 5.36 -11.52 7.59
C LEU A 86 5.25 -11.47 6.05
N SER A 87 6.28 -11.89 5.33
CA SER A 87 6.26 -11.97 3.86
C SER A 87 5.27 -13.00 3.31
N ARG A 88 4.92 -14.03 4.10
CA ARG A 88 3.82 -14.95 3.77
C ARG A 88 2.46 -14.30 3.99
N CYS A 89 2.34 -13.49 5.04
CA CYS A 89 1.13 -12.72 5.37
C CYS A 89 0.91 -11.52 4.44
N GLU A 90 1.92 -11.10 3.68
CA GLU A 90 1.76 -10.07 2.64
C GLU A 90 0.66 -10.50 1.67
N CYS A 91 -0.44 -9.74 1.70
CA CYS A 91 -1.52 -9.86 0.76
C CYS A 91 -0.99 -9.45 -0.61
N LYS A 92 -0.44 -10.42 -1.35
CA LYS A 92 -0.12 -10.24 -2.76
C LYS A 92 -1.39 -9.73 -3.45
N PRO A 93 -1.29 -8.66 -4.26
CA PRO A 93 -2.46 -8.14 -4.94
C PRO A 93 -3.14 -9.27 -5.71
N LYS A 94 -4.42 -9.54 -5.39
CA LYS A 94 -5.21 -10.57 -6.07
C LYS A 94 -5.16 -10.31 -7.58
N VAL A 95 -5.23 -11.40 -8.34
CA VAL A 95 -5.08 -11.55 -9.80
C VAL A 95 -5.31 -10.27 -10.66
N PHE A 96 -6.34 -9.47 -10.38
CA PHE A 96 -6.68 -8.19 -11.02
C PHE A 96 -5.59 -7.12 -11.06
N TYR A 97 -4.61 -7.15 -10.16
CA TYR A 97 -3.53 -6.16 -10.09
C TYR A 97 -2.23 -6.62 -10.77
N LYS A 98 -2.25 -7.79 -11.43
CA LYS A 98 -1.13 -8.24 -12.27
C LYS A 98 -1.05 -7.36 -13.52
N ILE A 99 0.17 -7.02 -13.93
CA ILE A 99 0.45 -6.16 -15.09
C ILE A 99 -0.18 -6.69 -16.40
N ILE A 100 -0.43 -8.00 -16.47
CA ILE A 100 -1.08 -8.66 -17.60
C ILE A 100 -2.53 -8.18 -17.77
N TRP A 101 -3.29 -7.98 -16.69
CA TRP A 101 -4.68 -7.49 -16.78
C TRP A 101 -4.74 -6.02 -17.18
N VAL A 102 -3.77 -5.23 -16.70
CA VAL A 102 -3.55 -3.84 -17.12
C VAL A 102 -3.29 -3.75 -18.63
N MET A 103 -2.45 -4.64 -19.16
CA MET A 103 -2.17 -4.70 -20.60
C MET A 103 -3.37 -5.19 -21.41
N ALA A 104 -4.08 -6.21 -20.93
CA ALA A 104 -5.25 -6.75 -21.61
C ALA A 104 -6.39 -5.72 -21.75
N ILE A 105 -6.69 -4.97 -20.69
CA ILE A 105 -7.72 -3.92 -20.72
C ILE A 105 -7.29 -2.78 -21.66
N SER A 106 -6.03 -2.34 -21.57
CA SER A 106 -5.49 -1.31 -22.47
C SER A 106 -5.56 -1.74 -23.94
N LEU A 107 -5.17 -2.98 -24.26
CA LEU A 107 -5.27 -3.53 -25.61
C LEU A 107 -6.73 -3.60 -26.10
N SER A 108 -7.65 -4.04 -25.24
CA SER A 108 -9.06 -4.16 -25.61
C SER A 108 -9.70 -2.82 -26.02
N LEU A 109 -9.16 -1.70 -25.52
CA LEU A 109 -9.62 -0.35 -25.85
C LEU A 109 -9.01 0.20 -27.13
N THR A 110 -7.76 -0.15 -27.41
CA THR A 110 -7.07 0.27 -28.64
C THR A 110 -7.58 -0.49 -29.87
N TYR A 111 -8.03 -1.74 -29.69
CA TYR A 111 -8.47 -2.62 -30.78
C TYR A 111 -9.98 -2.55 -31.08
N ILE A 112 -10.72 -1.62 -30.49
CA ILE A 112 -12.08 -1.33 -30.97
C ILE A 112 -11.90 -0.76 -32.38
N PRO A 113 -12.33 -1.47 -33.45
CA PRO A 113 -11.97 -1.11 -34.81
C PRO A 113 -12.63 0.23 -35.16
N ASP A 114 -11.80 1.27 -35.23
CA ASP A 114 -12.22 2.62 -35.60
C ASP A 114 -12.78 2.63 -37.03
N ASP A 115 -12.27 1.77 -37.90
CA ASP A 115 -12.62 1.71 -39.33
C ASP A 115 -14.11 1.43 -39.58
N LEU A 116 -14.78 0.66 -38.72
CA LEU A 116 -16.20 0.29 -38.88
C LEU A 116 -17.16 1.35 -38.32
N ILE A 117 -16.68 2.20 -37.42
CA ILE A 117 -17.47 3.19 -36.70
C ILE A 117 -17.29 4.57 -37.36
N PHE A 118 -16.09 4.89 -37.83
CA PHE A 118 -15.73 6.20 -38.36
C PHE A 118 -16.46 6.53 -39.69
N GLU A 119 -16.58 5.58 -40.62
CA GLU A 119 -17.30 5.80 -41.89
C GLU A 119 -18.80 6.09 -41.70
N HIS A 120 -19.43 5.55 -40.66
CA HIS A 120 -20.86 5.72 -40.41
C HIS A 120 -21.20 6.97 -39.57
N LEU A 121 -20.22 7.52 -38.85
CA LEU A 121 -20.42 8.62 -37.88
C LEU A 121 -19.99 10.00 -38.38
N ILE A 122 -19.17 10.10 -39.43
CA ILE A 122 -18.73 11.40 -40.01
C ILE A 122 -19.91 12.22 -40.59
N SER A 123 -21.05 11.59 -40.90
CA SER A 123 -22.21 12.29 -41.47
C SER A 123 -23.15 12.95 -40.44
N ASN A 124 -22.98 12.71 -39.14
CA ASN A 124 -23.91 13.17 -38.08
C ASN A 124 -23.18 13.75 -36.85
N ASP A 125 -23.83 14.65 -36.10
CA ASP A 125 -23.37 15.21 -34.80
C ASP A 125 -22.97 14.13 -33.76
N LEU A 126 -23.39 12.88 -33.99
CA LEU A 126 -23.03 11.70 -33.20
C LEU A 126 -21.52 11.42 -33.18
N GLY A 127 -20.76 11.84 -34.21
CA GLY A 127 -19.30 11.65 -34.26
C GLY A 127 -18.55 12.37 -33.13
N LEU A 128 -19.01 13.58 -32.78
CA LEU A 128 -18.43 14.35 -31.68
C LEU A 128 -18.75 13.70 -30.32
N ILE A 129 -19.99 13.21 -30.14
CA ILE A 129 -20.38 12.47 -28.93
C ILE A 129 -19.54 11.20 -28.76
N TYR A 130 -19.28 10.48 -29.85
CA TYR A 130 -18.43 9.28 -29.84
C TYR A 130 -16.98 9.61 -29.45
N LEU A 131 -16.38 10.64 -30.06
CA LEU A 131 -15.03 11.10 -29.73
C LEU A 131 -14.90 11.50 -28.26
N VAL A 132 -15.85 12.29 -27.75
CA VAL A 132 -15.89 12.70 -26.35
C VAL A 132 -16.05 11.49 -25.43
N GLY A 133 -16.93 10.55 -25.77
CA GLY A 133 -17.13 9.31 -25.02
C GLY A 133 -15.87 8.45 -24.94
N LYS A 134 -15.17 8.24 -26.07
CA LYS A 134 -13.91 7.51 -26.14
C LYS A 134 -12.81 8.20 -25.31
N GLY A 135 -12.76 9.54 -25.36
CA GLY A 135 -11.83 10.34 -24.55
C GLY A 135 -12.07 10.20 -23.05
N LEU A 136 -13.33 10.29 -22.60
CA LEU A 136 -13.71 10.11 -21.19
C LEU A 136 -13.37 8.69 -20.71
N LEU A 137 -13.64 7.67 -21.52
CA LEU A 137 -13.35 6.29 -21.16
C LEU A 137 -11.83 6.03 -21.07
N GLY A 138 -11.04 6.65 -21.95
CA GLY A 138 -9.57 6.66 -21.86
C GLY A 138 -9.06 7.31 -20.57
N LEU A 139 -9.64 8.43 -20.14
CA LEU A 139 -9.29 9.07 -18.87
C LEU A 139 -9.57 8.18 -17.65
N VAL A 140 -10.72 7.52 -17.61
CA VAL A 140 -11.06 6.57 -16.54
C VAL A 140 -10.02 5.45 -16.46
N VAL A 141 -9.58 4.94 -17.61
CA VAL A 141 -8.56 3.89 -17.69
C VAL A 141 -7.22 4.39 -17.21
N ILE A 142 -6.79 5.59 -17.60
CA ILE A 142 -5.54 6.21 -17.11
C ILE A 142 -5.58 6.36 -15.59
N ILE A 143 -6.68 6.89 -15.02
CA ILE A 143 -6.85 7.04 -13.57
C ILE A 143 -6.76 5.67 -12.88
N TRP A 144 -7.42 4.65 -13.44
CA TRP A 144 -7.36 3.29 -12.92
C TRP A 144 -5.94 2.70 -12.99
N LEU A 145 -5.20 2.91 -14.09
CA LEU A 145 -3.81 2.48 -14.22
C LEU A 145 -2.90 3.13 -13.19
N ILE A 146 -3.04 4.45 -13.00
CA ILE A 146 -2.30 5.19 -11.97
C ILE A 146 -2.62 4.60 -10.59
N TYR A 147 -3.89 4.30 -10.31
CA TYR A 147 -4.30 3.68 -9.05
C TYR A 147 -3.67 2.29 -8.85
N VAL A 148 -3.67 1.44 -9.89
CA VAL A 148 -3.02 0.12 -9.85
C VAL A 148 -1.52 0.24 -9.62
N VAL A 149 -0.84 1.19 -10.28
CA VAL A 149 0.59 1.47 -10.06
C VAL A 149 0.84 1.94 -8.64
N ILE A 150 0.02 2.84 -8.09
CA ILE A 150 0.14 3.31 -6.71
C ILE A 150 -0.05 2.15 -5.73
N ILE A 151 -1.03 1.27 -5.96
CA ILE A 151 -1.23 0.06 -5.15
C ILE A 151 0.00 -0.83 -5.24
N ASN A 152 0.46 -1.16 -6.44
CA ASN A 152 1.62 -2.01 -6.61
C ASN A 152 2.88 -1.40 -5.98
N LEU A 153 3.10 -0.10 -6.07
CA LEU A 153 4.26 0.54 -5.44
C LEU A 153 4.14 0.64 -3.91
N LYS A 154 2.93 0.85 -3.37
CA LYS A 154 2.71 0.99 -1.91
C LYS A 154 2.59 -0.34 -1.16
N PHE A 155 2.08 -1.39 -1.80
CA PHE A 155 1.78 -2.67 -1.14
C PHE A 155 2.86 -3.74 -1.32
N HIS A 156 3.95 -3.45 -2.04
CA HIS A 156 5.17 -4.22 -1.81
C HIS A 156 5.75 -3.73 -0.48
N SER A 157 5.38 -4.41 0.59
CA SER A 157 5.99 -4.24 1.90
C SER A 157 7.46 -4.61 1.76
N ARG A 158 8.27 -3.62 1.39
CA ARG A 158 9.72 -3.76 1.48
C ARG A 158 10.03 -3.58 2.96
N VAL A 159 10.31 -4.68 3.62
CA VAL A 159 10.90 -4.67 4.96
C VAL A 159 12.23 -3.92 4.84
N HIS A 160 12.20 -2.64 5.22
CA HIS A 160 13.36 -1.78 5.19
C HIS A 160 14.07 -1.93 6.54
N LEU A 161 15.29 -2.44 6.51
CA LEU A 161 16.14 -2.49 7.68
C LEU A 161 16.59 -1.05 7.99
N ILE A 162 15.88 -0.39 8.90
CA ILE A 162 16.15 0.98 9.32
C ILE A 162 16.69 0.93 10.74
N SER A 163 17.96 1.30 10.90
CA SER A 163 18.55 1.50 12.22
C SER A 163 17.75 2.58 12.98
N LYS A 164 17.44 2.34 14.26
CA LYS A 164 16.71 3.28 15.13
C LYS A 164 17.40 4.66 15.21
N ASN A 165 18.70 4.73 14.90
CA ASN A 165 19.48 5.97 14.84
C ASN A 165 19.41 6.73 13.51
N MET A 166 18.80 6.17 12.46
CA MET A 166 18.53 6.93 11.24
C MET A 166 17.30 7.81 11.46
N LYS A 167 17.53 9.09 11.81
CA LYS A 167 16.50 10.14 11.74
C LYS A 167 15.80 10.01 10.38
N LYS A 168 14.48 9.84 10.38
CA LYS A 168 13.70 9.91 9.14
C LYS A 168 14.04 11.24 8.47
N ASN A 169 14.64 11.17 7.28
CA ASN A 169 14.96 12.38 6.52
C ASN A 169 13.67 13.17 6.32
N PHE A 170 13.70 14.46 6.62
CA PHE A 170 12.57 15.41 6.46
C PHE A 170 11.84 15.21 5.13
N PHE A 171 12.59 15.03 4.04
CA PHE A 171 12.04 14.78 2.71
C PHE A 171 11.12 13.55 2.64
N ARG A 172 11.42 12.47 3.37
CA ARG A 172 10.64 11.24 3.33
C ARG A 172 9.29 11.38 4.04
N GLU A 173 9.23 12.20 5.10
CA GLU A 173 7.97 12.52 5.79
C GLU A 173 7.10 13.45 4.96
N HIS A 174 7.71 14.40 4.24
CA HIS A 174 6.98 15.43 3.50
C HIS A 174 6.81 15.16 2.00
N ILE A 175 7.35 14.07 1.43
CA ILE A 175 7.28 13.83 -0.03
C ILE A 175 5.85 13.73 -0.56
N LYS A 176 4.92 13.23 0.25
CA LYS A 176 3.50 13.16 -0.12
C LYS A 176 2.90 14.56 -0.26
N ILE A 177 3.23 15.48 0.66
CA ILE A 177 2.76 16.86 0.66
C ILE A 177 3.37 17.63 -0.51
N ILE A 178 4.68 17.46 -0.74
CA ILE A 178 5.39 18.08 -1.87
C ILE A 178 4.78 17.61 -3.20
N GLY A 179 4.54 16.30 -3.34
CA GLY A 179 3.94 15.71 -4.53
C GLY A 179 2.55 16.28 -4.83
N THR A 180 1.68 16.39 -3.81
CA THR A 180 0.35 16.98 -3.99
C THR A 180 0.41 18.46 -4.39
N SER A 181 1.31 19.23 -3.78
CA SER A 181 1.44 20.66 -4.11
C SER A 181 1.89 20.90 -5.54
N VAL A 182 2.85 20.11 -6.05
CA VAL A 182 3.31 20.21 -7.45
C VAL A 182 2.18 19.90 -8.42
N ILE A 183 1.41 18.82 -8.17
CA ILE A 183 0.26 18.46 -9.02
C ILE A 183 -0.78 19.57 -9.03
N SER A 184 -1.12 20.14 -7.87
CA SER A 184 -2.05 21.26 -7.76
C SER A 184 -1.59 22.51 -8.53
N ILE A 185 -0.30 22.84 -8.49
CA ILE A 185 0.28 23.97 -9.24
C ILE A 185 0.15 23.73 -10.75
N VAL A 186 0.46 22.52 -11.22
CA VAL A 186 0.35 22.19 -12.65
C VAL A 186 -1.09 22.28 -13.13
N ILE A 187 -2.04 21.70 -12.39
CA ILE A 187 -3.47 21.78 -12.74
C ILE A 187 -3.95 23.23 -12.72
N GLY A 188 -3.61 24.00 -11.69
CA GLY A 188 -3.96 25.42 -11.60
C GLY A 188 -3.39 26.24 -12.74
N GLY A 189 -2.15 25.97 -13.14
CA GLY A 189 -1.49 26.62 -14.28
C GLY A 189 -2.18 26.32 -15.61
N ILE A 190 -2.57 25.06 -15.84
CA ILE A 190 -3.31 24.65 -17.06
C ILE A 190 -4.66 25.36 -17.13
N ILE A 191 -5.41 25.37 -16.02
CA ILE A 191 -6.73 26.03 -15.96
C ILE A 191 -6.60 27.53 -16.20
N THR A 192 -5.62 28.18 -15.55
CA THR A 192 -5.39 29.62 -15.70
C THR A 192 -5.00 29.98 -17.13
N HIS A 193 -4.12 29.20 -17.75
CA HIS A 193 -3.73 29.40 -19.15
C HIS A 193 -4.91 29.23 -20.11
N TYR A 194 -5.77 28.23 -19.87
CA TYR A 194 -6.95 28.01 -20.70
C TYR A 194 -7.96 29.15 -20.56
N LEU A 195 -8.20 29.62 -19.33
CA LEU A 195 -9.07 30.78 -19.09
C LEU A 195 -8.53 32.03 -19.82
N GLN A 196 -7.23 32.29 -19.77
CA GLN A 196 -6.64 33.50 -20.36
C GLN A 196 -6.67 33.52 -21.90
N ASN A 197 -6.74 32.36 -22.55
CA ASN A 197 -6.76 32.27 -24.02
C ASN A 197 -8.18 32.24 -24.62
N TYR A 198 -9.19 31.90 -23.83
CA TYR A 198 -10.56 31.66 -24.31
C TYR A 198 -11.62 32.61 -23.75
N LEU A 199 -11.29 33.42 -22.74
CA LEU A 199 -12.08 34.55 -22.22
C LEU A 199 -11.41 35.88 -22.61
#